data_AF-A0A173TQ62-F1
#
_entry.id   AF-A0A173TQ62-F1
#
_cell.length_a   1.000
_cell.length_b   1.000
_cell.length_c   1.000
_cell.angle_alpha   90.00
_cell.angle_beta   90.00
_cell.angle_gamma   90.00
#
_symmetry.space_group_name_H-M   'P 1'
#
loop_
_entity.id
_entity.type
_entity.pdbx_description
1 polymer ?
#
loop_
_entity_poly.entity_id
_entity_poly.type
_entity_poly.pdbx_seq_one_letter_code
_entity_poly.pdbx_strand_id
1 'polypeptide(L)'
;MGMRVDIVTLFPEMCQQVLDASIIGRAAKRGYIETHCHQIRDYTLNKQKQTDDYPYGGGCGMVLYAQPIADCLRVVQREVAEQGRPAPHIVFLTAGGQRYTEEHAKRLAQYDNLTLVCGHYEGIDERVIEAFADEEISIGDYILTGGELASLVVADSVLRLKPGVLAEQKGYEEESYWDGLLEYPQYTRPEVWEGRAVPEVLLGGDHAKIDAWRGEQSRTRTRLRRPELYEQWCTSHPIAEVPKWKRGENVRLVKTAEQFAAAAKLFAEGRQAVCADNWTPEYCRALTEPQFLLQLQQEKAAGWVCYLHTTKDVPDGMVCVSHKAGHIEHLFVTEKARGNGIGAKLLDFARKKLPEHAHPVLSVLNTNTRAIALYTRMGWQLDGSTSLEFDPKQYPTVTRKCALVQMRYAGSVQE
;
A
#
# COMPACT_ATOMS: atom_id res chain seq x y z
N MET A 1 -29.21 18.78 -0.23
CA MET A 1 -28.28 19.83 0.28
C MET A 1 -26.89 19.23 0.33
N GLY A 2 -25.85 20.01 0.07
CA GLY A 2 -24.47 19.55 0.19
C GLY A 2 -24.09 19.13 1.61
N MET A 3 -22.96 18.44 1.78
CA MET A 3 -22.40 18.18 3.11
C MET A 3 -22.03 19.50 3.79
N ARG A 4 -22.27 19.61 5.11
CA ARG A 4 -21.85 20.73 5.95
C ARG A 4 -20.68 20.33 6.85
N VAL A 5 -19.66 21.17 6.92
CA VAL A 5 -18.52 21.03 7.83
C VAL A 5 -18.41 22.27 8.71
N ASP A 6 -18.37 22.07 10.02
CA ASP A 6 -18.19 23.11 11.02
C ASP A 6 -16.84 22.93 11.71
N ILE A 7 -16.00 23.96 11.78
CA ILE A 7 -14.75 23.95 12.55
C ILE A 7 -14.91 24.82 13.79
N VAL A 8 -14.74 24.23 14.98
CA VAL A 8 -14.79 24.92 16.28
C VAL A 8 -13.37 25.22 16.72
N THR A 9 -12.99 26.51 16.76
CA THR A 9 -11.59 26.94 16.92
C THR A 9 -11.46 28.31 17.58
N LEU A 10 -10.25 28.61 18.07
CA LEU A 10 -9.84 29.95 18.47
C LEU A 10 -9.48 30.85 17.27
N PHE A 11 -9.25 30.29 16.08
CA PHE A 11 -8.76 31.00 14.89
C PHE A 11 -9.64 30.74 13.65
N PRO A 12 -10.93 31.12 13.68
CA PRO A 12 -11.87 30.80 12.60
C PRO A 12 -11.51 31.48 11.28
N GLU A 13 -10.99 32.72 11.31
CA GLU A 13 -10.60 33.44 10.09
C GLU A 13 -9.53 32.70 9.30
N MET A 14 -8.55 32.10 9.98
CA MET A 14 -7.50 31.30 9.34
C MET A 14 -8.10 30.08 8.64
N CYS A 15 -8.98 29.36 9.31
CA CYS A 15 -9.60 28.16 8.77
C CYS A 15 -10.52 28.51 7.59
N GLN A 16 -11.36 29.53 7.75
CA GLN A 16 -12.31 29.95 6.73
C GLN A 16 -11.60 30.43 5.46
N GLN A 17 -10.48 31.16 5.59
CA GLN A 17 -9.68 31.58 4.43
C GLN A 17 -9.17 30.40 3.59
N VAL A 18 -8.78 29.29 4.23
CA VAL A 18 -8.35 28.08 3.53
C VAL A 18 -9.54 27.39 2.85
N LEU A 19 -10.67 27.26 3.55
CA LEU A 19 -11.89 26.63 3.03
C LEU A 19 -12.54 27.41 1.88
N ASP A 20 -12.42 28.75 1.88
CA ASP A 20 -12.92 29.63 0.82
C ASP A 20 -12.03 29.65 -0.43
N ALA A 21 -10.86 29.01 -0.38
CA ALA A 21 -9.88 28.99 -1.46
C ALA A 21 -10.05 27.78 -2.40
N SER A 22 -9.47 27.90 -3.59
CA SER A 22 -9.30 26.81 -4.57
C SER A 22 -10.59 26.01 -4.86
N ILE A 23 -10.51 24.68 -4.92
CA ILE A 23 -11.61 23.79 -5.31
C ILE A 23 -12.73 23.75 -4.27
N ILE A 24 -12.39 23.72 -2.98
CA ILE A 24 -13.36 23.70 -1.88
C ILE A 24 -14.19 24.99 -1.89
N GLY A 25 -13.54 26.16 -1.97
CA GLY A 25 -14.25 27.43 -2.04
C GLY A 25 -15.11 27.59 -3.29
N ARG A 26 -14.66 27.08 -4.45
CA ARG A 26 -15.49 27.03 -5.67
C ARG A 26 -16.71 26.14 -5.48
N ALA A 27 -16.56 25.00 -4.81
CA ALA A 27 -17.66 24.08 -4.56
C ALA A 27 -18.67 24.65 -3.56
N ALA A 28 -18.21 25.32 -2.51
CA ALA A 28 -19.07 26.03 -1.56
C ALA A 28 -19.89 27.13 -2.25
N LYS A 29 -19.26 27.96 -3.08
CA LYS A 29 -19.96 29.01 -3.87
C LYS A 29 -21.00 28.46 -4.85
N ARG A 30 -20.85 27.21 -5.29
CA ARG A 30 -21.80 26.51 -6.15
C ARG A 30 -22.87 25.74 -5.36
N GLY A 31 -22.79 25.73 -4.03
CA GLY A 31 -23.75 25.06 -3.15
C GLY A 31 -23.59 23.53 -3.07
N TYR A 32 -22.45 22.97 -3.50
CA TYR A 32 -22.20 21.53 -3.39
C TYR A 32 -21.84 21.10 -1.96
N ILE A 33 -21.31 22.03 -1.18
CA ILE A 33 -20.88 21.86 0.21
C ILE A 33 -21.12 23.16 0.96
N GLU A 34 -21.08 23.09 2.28
CA GLU A 34 -21.23 24.22 3.20
C GLU A 34 -20.15 24.13 4.27
N THR A 35 -19.52 25.25 4.60
CA THR A 35 -18.38 25.29 5.52
C THR A 35 -18.52 26.49 6.46
N HIS A 36 -18.38 26.26 7.77
CA HIS A 36 -18.47 27.29 8.79
C HIS A 36 -17.32 27.17 9.78
N CYS A 37 -16.80 28.30 10.27
CA CYS A 37 -15.82 28.33 11.33
C CYS A 37 -16.36 29.13 12.53
N HIS A 38 -16.33 28.54 13.71
CA HIS A 38 -16.94 29.06 14.93
C HIS A 38 -15.87 29.50 15.93
N GLN A 39 -15.98 30.73 16.42
CA GLN A 39 -15.07 31.31 17.40
C GLN A 39 -15.43 30.85 18.83
N ILE A 40 -14.62 29.99 19.44
CA ILE A 40 -14.83 29.50 20.82
C ILE A 40 -14.96 30.67 21.81
N ARG A 41 -14.19 31.75 21.61
CA ARG A 41 -14.20 32.92 22.51
C ARG A 41 -15.56 33.60 22.64
N ASP A 42 -16.43 33.48 21.64
CA ASP A 42 -17.75 34.11 21.64
C ASP A 42 -18.75 33.41 22.58
N TYR A 43 -18.41 32.21 23.04
CA TYR A 43 -19.23 31.39 23.94
C TYR A 43 -18.76 31.44 25.39
N THR A 44 -17.79 32.28 25.71
CA THR A 44 -17.31 32.46 27.08
C THR A 44 -18.32 33.27 27.90
N LEU A 45 -18.45 32.94 29.19
CA LEU A 45 -19.33 33.69 30.11
C LEU A 45 -18.63 34.88 30.79
N ASN A 46 -17.30 34.93 30.71
CA ASN A 46 -16.51 36.02 31.29
C ASN A 46 -16.34 37.19 30.31
N LYS A 47 -16.13 38.40 30.84
CA LYS A 47 -15.99 39.61 30.02
C LYS A 47 -14.67 39.65 29.23
N GLN A 48 -13.66 38.91 29.69
CA GLN A 48 -12.31 38.88 29.14
C GLN A 48 -12.19 37.97 27.92
N LYS A 49 -13.24 37.19 27.60
CA LYS A 49 -13.22 36.13 26.60
C LYS A 49 -12.09 35.10 26.81
N GLN A 50 -11.79 34.79 28.07
CA GLN A 50 -10.78 33.79 28.44
C GLN A 50 -11.32 32.38 28.21
N THR A 51 -10.53 31.54 27.56
CA THR A 51 -10.89 30.20 27.09
C THR A 51 -10.10 29.07 27.76
N ASP A 52 -9.17 29.41 28.63
CA ASP A 52 -8.16 28.49 29.17
C ASP A 52 -7.73 28.89 30.59
N ASP A 53 -7.18 27.92 31.33
CA ASP A 53 -6.56 28.11 32.65
C ASP A 53 -5.50 27.03 32.92
N TYR A 54 -4.81 27.15 34.06
CA TYR A 54 -3.85 26.17 34.52
C TYR A 54 -4.49 24.80 34.76
N PRO A 55 -3.80 23.70 34.41
CA PRO A 55 -4.30 22.36 34.66
C PRO A 55 -4.39 22.04 36.15
N TYR A 56 -5.46 21.35 36.55
CA TYR A 56 -5.50 20.67 37.84
C TYR A 56 -4.41 19.60 37.91
N GLY A 57 -3.79 19.44 39.08
CA GLY A 57 -2.64 18.54 39.28
C GLY A 57 -1.27 19.18 39.03
N GLY A 58 -1.24 20.43 38.58
CA GLY A 58 -0.01 21.14 38.22
C GLY A 58 0.51 20.73 36.84
N GLY A 59 1.59 21.37 36.40
CA GLY A 59 2.14 21.20 35.05
C GLY A 59 2.48 22.54 34.39
N CYS A 60 3.07 22.48 33.20
CA CYS A 60 3.29 23.66 32.36
C CYS A 60 2.11 23.85 31.42
N GLY A 61 1.93 25.08 30.92
CA GLY A 61 0.92 25.39 29.90
C GLY A 61 -0.48 25.62 30.45
N MET A 62 -1.46 25.64 29.55
CA MET A 62 -2.87 25.94 29.82
C MET A 62 -3.77 24.88 29.16
N VAL A 63 -4.96 24.66 29.72
CA VAL A 63 -5.97 23.73 29.19
C VAL A 63 -7.23 24.51 28.85
N LEU A 64 -7.82 24.24 27.68
CA LEU A 64 -9.06 24.89 27.26
C LEU A 64 -10.23 24.47 28.15
N TYR A 65 -11.04 25.44 28.57
CA TYR A 65 -12.25 25.21 29.35
C TYR A 65 -13.28 24.37 28.59
N ALA A 66 -13.96 23.48 29.32
CA ALA A 66 -15.10 22.73 28.81
C ALA A 66 -16.27 23.63 28.38
N GLN A 67 -16.58 24.68 29.14
CA GLN A 67 -17.79 25.50 28.98
C GLN A 67 -17.95 26.15 27.59
N PRO A 68 -17.01 26.99 27.12
CA PRO A 68 -17.20 27.68 25.84
C PRO A 68 -17.24 26.72 24.66
N ILE A 69 -16.52 25.59 24.73
CA ILE A 69 -16.56 24.54 23.71
C ILE A 69 -17.94 23.85 23.70
N ALA A 70 -18.45 23.43 24.87
CA ALA A 70 -19.75 22.79 24.99
C ALA A 70 -20.89 23.70 24.49
N ASP A 71 -20.86 24.99 24.82
CA ASP A 71 -21.89 25.93 24.38
C ASP A 71 -21.80 26.23 22.89
N CYS A 72 -20.58 26.33 22.33
CA CYS A 72 -20.37 26.41 20.89
C CYS A 72 -20.96 25.18 20.17
N LEU A 73 -20.64 23.97 20.63
CA LEU A 73 -21.12 22.73 20.02
C LEU A 73 -22.65 22.63 20.04
N ARG A 74 -23.30 23.03 21.15
CA ARG A 74 -24.77 23.08 21.24
C ARG A 74 -25.38 24.05 20.24
N VAL A 75 -24.74 25.19 20.01
CA VAL A 75 -25.20 26.16 19.00
C VAL A 75 -25.05 25.59 17.60
N VAL A 76 -23.92 24.97 17.26
CA VAL A 76 -23.72 24.29 15.97
C VAL A 76 -24.79 23.21 15.75
N GLN A 77 -25.02 22.35 16.74
CA GLN A 77 -26.06 21.32 16.68
C GLN A 77 -27.46 21.91 16.45
N ARG A 78 -27.78 23.05 17.10
CA ARG A 78 -29.05 23.75 16.91
C ARG A 78 -29.17 24.30 15.48
N GLU A 79 -28.14 24.96 14.97
CA GLU A 79 -28.14 25.49 13.59
C GLU A 79 -28.31 24.39 12.53
N VAL A 80 -27.63 23.25 12.73
CA VAL A 80 -27.79 22.07 11.86
C VAL A 80 -29.23 21.55 11.92
N ALA A 81 -29.82 21.47 13.12
CA ALA A 81 -31.22 21.04 13.28
C ALA A 81 -32.23 22.02 12.67
N GLU A 82 -31.99 23.34 12.78
CA GLU A 82 -32.82 24.38 12.17
C GLU A 82 -32.81 24.31 10.63
N GLN A 83 -31.72 23.79 10.03
CA GLN A 83 -31.65 23.46 8.61
C GLN A 83 -32.33 22.14 8.23
N GLY A 84 -32.94 21.43 9.20
CA GLY A 84 -33.61 20.15 8.99
C GLY A 84 -32.67 18.99 8.71
N ARG A 85 -31.41 19.08 9.17
CA ARG A 85 -30.36 18.09 8.93
C ARG A 85 -30.14 17.16 10.15
N PRO A 86 -29.60 15.94 9.95
CA PRO A 86 -29.25 15.06 11.08
C PRO A 86 -28.13 15.66 11.93
N ALA A 87 -28.03 15.22 13.19
CA ALA A 87 -27.00 15.70 14.11
C ALA A 87 -25.58 15.53 13.50
N PRO A 88 -24.67 16.49 13.73
CA PRO A 88 -23.31 16.39 13.23
C PRO A 88 -22.54 15.28 13.95
N HIS A 89 -21.67 14.60 13.19
CA HIS A 89 -20.64 13.75 13.77
C HIS A 89 -19.52 14.64 14.32
N ILE A 90 -19.17 14.52 15.60
CA ILE A 90 -18.24 15.43 16.27
C ILE A 90 -16.89 14.74 16.47
N VAL A 91 -15.86 15.28 15.83
CA VAL A 91 -14.48 14.79 15.88
C VAL A 91 -13.60 15.77 16.65
N PHE A 92 -12.91 15.29 17.67
CA PHE A 92 -11.87 16.05 18.34
C PHE A 92 -10.50 15.72 17.74
N LEU A 93 -9.74 16.76 17.38
CA LEU A 93 -8.43 16.60 16.75
C LEU A 93 -7.34 16.60 17.82
N THR A 94 -6.70 15.45 18.00
CA THR A 94 -5.70 15.22 19.05
C THR A 94 -4.65 14.21 18.61
N ALA A 95 -3.41 14.38 19.08
CA ALA A 95 -2.33 13.44 18.79
C ALA A 95 -2.59 12.03 19.37
N GLY A 96 -3.41 11.92 20.43
CA GLY A 96 -3.80 10.65 21.06
C GLY A 96 -4.92 9.89 20.32
N GLY A 97 -5.53 10.50 19.31
CA GLY A 97 -6.65 9.93 18.57
C GLY A 97 -6.25 8.83 17.57
N GLN A 98 -7.25 8.23 16.93
CA GLN A 98 -7.02 7.24 15.87
C GLN A 98 -6.29 7.88 14.69
N ARG A 99 -5.28 7.19 14.17
CA ARG A 99 -4.48 7.70 13.05
C ARG A 99 -5.33 7.80 11.78
N TYR A 100 -5.40 9.00 11.22
CA TYR A 100 -6.17 9.32 10.03
C TYR A 100 -5.63 8.62 8.78
N THR A 101 -6.55 8.16 7.93
CA THR A 101 -6.26 7.45 6.66
C THR A 101 -7.33 7.79 5.63
N GLU A 102 -7.09 7.42 4.36
CA GLU A 102 -8.07 7.57 3.29
C GLU A 102 -9.39 6.81 3.57
N GLU A 103 -9.34 5.68 4.30
CA GLU A 103 -10.54 4.95 4.71
C GLU A 103 -11.42 5.79 5.66
N HIS A 104 -10.78 6.53 6.57
CA HIS A 104 -11.47 7.49 7.43
C HIS A 104 -12.10 8.62 6.61
N ALA A 105 -11.41 9.16 5.60
CA ALA A 105 -11.96 10.18 4.71
C ALA A 105 -13.23 9.67 3.99
N LYS A 106 -13.17 8.47 3.41
CA LYS A 106 -14.32 7.83 2.74
C LYS A 106 -15.50 7.60 3.69
N ARG A 107 -15.23 7.16 4.93
CA ARG A 107 -16.25 6.98 5.98
C ARG A 107 -16.88 8.31 6.38
N LEU A 108 -16.05 9.32 6.69
CA LEU A 108 -16.52 10.63 7.13
C LEU A 108 -17.32 11.36 6.04
N ALA A 109 -16.99 11.15 4.76
CA ALA A 109 -17.74 11.69 3.64
C ALA A 109 -19.16 11.14 3.51
N GLN A 110 -19.51 10.06 4.23
CA GLN A 110 -20.88 9.52 4.29
C GLN A 110 -21.80 10.34 5.20
N TYR A 111 -21.27 11.15 6.12
CA TYR A 111 -22.10 12.02 6.95
C TYR A 111 -22.58 13.25 6.19
N ASP A 112 -23.78 13.71 6.54
CA ASP A 112 -24.33 14.97 6.03
C ASP A 112 -23.71 16.19 6.74
N ASN A 113 -23.34 16.03 8.02
CA ASN A 113 -22.78 17.08 8.86
C ASN A 113 -21.60 16.55 9.67
N LEU A 114 -20.50 17.28 9.66
CA LEU A 114 -19.28 16.95 10.38
C LEU A 114 -18.83 18.18 11.16
N THR A 115 -18.54 18.02 12.44
CA THR A 115 -17.97 19.07 13.29
C THR A 115 -16.57 18.66 13.73
N LEU A 116 -15.61 19.54 13.50
CA LEU A 116 -14.20 19.34 13.79
C LEU A 116 -13.78 20.30 14.91
N VAL A 117 -13.31 19.76 16.04
CA VAL A 117 -12.97 20.55 17.23
C VAL A 117 -11.45 20.67 17.38
N CYS A 118 -10.96 21.91 17.29
CA CYS A 118 -9.54 22.21 17.40
C CYS A 118 -9.11 22.34 18.86
N GLY A 119 -8.18 21.48 19.30
CA GLY A 119 -7.42 21.71 20.52
C GLY A 119 -6.39 22.83 20.36
N HIS A 120 -5.95 23.42 21.48
CA HIS A 120 -4.84 24.36 21.55
C HIS A 120 -4.17 24.22 22.93
N TYR A 121 -3.01 24.85 23.11
CA TYR A 121 -2.22 24.80 24.34
C TYR A 121 -1.86 23.34 24.70
N GLU A 122 -2.05 22.90 25.94
CA GLU A 122 -1.81 21.51 26.35
C GLU A 122 -2.98 20.58 25.97
N GLY A 123 -4.12 21.13 25.58
CA GLY A 123 -5.30 20.37 25.17
C GLY A 123 -6.61 20.98 25.64
N ILE A 124 -7.63 20.13 25.62
CA ILE A 124 -9.00 20.45 26.01
C ILE A 124 -9.32 19.71 27.31
N ASP A 125 -10.14 20.30 28.18
CA ASP A 125 -10.66 19.61 29.35
C ASP A 125 -11.38 18.31 28.96
N GLU A 126 -10.89 17.18 29.48
CA GLU A 126 -11.36 15.83 29.12
C GLU A 126 -12.89 15.67 29.19
N ARG A 127 -13.54 16.37 30.12
CA ARG A 127 -14.99 16.22 30.35
C ARG A 127 -15.83 16.70 29.17
N VAL A 128 -15.36 17.67 28.38
CA VAL A 128 -16.09 18.07 27.16
C VAL A 128 -15.85 17.10 26.02
N ILE A 129 -14.69 16.43 25.99
CA ILE A 129 -14.40 15.35 25.03
C ILE A 129 -15.33 14.18 25.35
N GLU A 130 -15.35 13.68 26.59
CA GLU A 130 -16.23 12.58 27.02
C GLU A 130 -17.73 12.87 26.79
N ALA A 131 -18.15 14.13 26.90
CA ALA A 131 -19.55 14.51 26.76
C ALA A 131 -20.03 14.71 25.31
N PHE A 132 -19.13 14.98 24.36
CA PHE A 132 -19.51 15.38 22.99
C PHE A 132 -18.77 14.66 21.88
N ALA A 133 -17.60 14.07 22.12
CA ALA A 133 -16.83 13.41 21.07
C ALA A 133 -17.52 12.13 20.63
N ASP A 134 -17.77 11.99 19.33
CA ASP A 134 -18.09 10.70 18.74
C ASP A 134 -16.80 9.92 18.41
N GLU A 135 -15.73 10.64 18.05
CA GLU A 135 -14.41 10.08 17.82
C GLU A 135 -13.28 11.11 18.01
N GLU A 136 -12.06 10.59 18.21
CA GLU A 136 -10.82 11.38 18.28
C GLU A 136 -9.89 10.96 17.14
N ILE A 137 -9.35 11.94 16.41
CA ILE A 137 -8.49 11.70 15.23
C ILE A 137 -7.15 12.40 15.37
N SER A 138 -6.07 11.66 15.05
CA SER A 138 -4.71 12.15 14.88
C SER A 138 -4.31 12.13 13.41
N ILE A 139 -3.78 13.23 12.87
CA ILE A 139 -3.27 13.28 11.49
C ILE A 139 -1.83 12.76 11.33
N GLY A 140 -1.23 12.26 12.41
CA GLY A 140 0.04 11.55 12.38
C GLY A 140 0.86 11.66 13.67
N ASP A 141 1.97 10.93 13.70
CA ASP A 141 2.81 10.75 14.89
C ASP A 141 3.78 11.94 15.08
N TYR A 142 3.23 13.14 15.25
CA TYR A 142 3.94 14.40 15.46
C TYR A 142 3.05 15.42 16.18
N ILE A 143 3.65 16.48 16.73
CA ILE A 143 2.94 17.50 17.52
C ILE A 143 2.80 18.80 16.72
N LEU A 144 1.60 19.39 16.75
CA LEU A 144 1.28 20.70 16.21
C LEU A 144 0.93 21.68 17.33
N THR A 145 0.90 22.97 17.01
CA THR A 145 0.53 24.01 18.00
C THR A 145 -0.97 24.10 18.26
N GLY A 146 -1.79 23.49 17.41
CA GLY A 146 -3.24 23.48 17.51
C GLY A 146 -3.88 22.55 16.48
N GLY A 147 -5.17 22.28 16.67
CA GLY A 147 -5.96 21.36 15.84
C GLY A 147 -6.44 21.94 14.51
N GLU A 148 -6.17 23.21 14.21
CA GLU A 148 -6.68 23.87 13.02
C GLU A 148 -6.14 23.25 11.72
N LEU A 149 -4.84 22.98 11.64
CA LEU A 149 -4.26 22.33 10.47
C LEU A 149 -4.78 20.90 10.31
N ALA A 150 -4.97 20.18 11.41
CA ALA A 150 -5.55 18.84 11.40
C ALA A 150 -6.99 18.87 10.88
N SER A 151 -7.81 19.81 11.36
CA SER A 151 -9.19 20.00 10.92
C SER A 151 -9.25 20.36 9.43
N LEU A 152 -8.36 21.22 8.94
CA LEU A 152 -8.28 21.56 7.52
C LEU A 152 -7.86 20.37 6.64
N VAL A 153 -6.93 19.54 7.10
CA VAL A 153 -6.54 18.29 6.41
C VAL A 153 -7.71 17.32 6.31
N VAL A 154 -8.42 17.10 7.41
CA VAL A 154 -9.61 16.22 7.43
C VAL A 154 -10.72 16.81 6.56
N ALA A 155 -11.02 18.10 6.70
CA ALA A 155 -12.05 18.77 5.90
C ALA A 155 -11.75 18.70 4.40
N ASP A 156 -10.52 19.00 3.95
CA ASP A 156 -10.14 18.97 2.54
C ASP A 156 -10.30 17.56 1.94
N SER A 157 -9.74 16.54 2.61
CA SER A 157 -9.79 15.15 2.16
C SER A 157 -11.20 14.53 2.19
N VAL A 158 -12.07 14.97 3.09
CA VAL A 158 -13.47 14.54 3.13
C VAL A 158 -14.32 15.27 2.09
N LEU A 159 -14.24 16.59 2.04
CA LEU A 159 -15.09 17.41 1.18
C LEU A 159 -14.81 17.15 -0.30
N ARG A 160 -13.56 16.89 -0.69
CA ARG A 160 -13.22 16.57 -2.09
C ARG A 160 -13.95 15.35 -2.65
N LEU A 161 -14.35 14.40 -1.79
CA LEU A 161 -15.07 13.18 -2.18
C LEU A 161 -16.56 13.45 -2.45
N LYS A 162 -17.08 14.64 -2.12
CA LYS A 162 -18.50 14.94 -2.31
C LYS A 162 -18.82 15.19 -3.79
N PRO A 163 -19.96 14.67 -4.29
CA PRO A 163 -20.39 14.90 -5.67
C PRO A 163 -20.44 16.39 -6.02
N GLY A 164 -19.84 16.75 -7.15
CA GLY A 164 -19.79 18.13 -7.65
C GLY A 164 -18.60 18.96 -7.17
N VAL A 165 -17.84 18.49 -6.17
CA VAL A 165 -16.62 19.18 -5.73
C VAL A 165 -15.49 19.01 -6.74
N LEU A 166 -15.15 17.77 -7.08
CA LEU A 166 -14.24 17.45 -8.19
C LEU A 166 -15.03 17.27 -9.50
N ALA A 167 -14.39 17.58 -10.63
CA ALA A 167 -15.05 17.57 -11.93
C ALA A 167 -15.44 16.15 -12.39
N GLU A 168 -14.64 15.14 -12.04
CA GLU A 168 -14.86 13.74 -12.43
C GLU A 168 -14.59 12.81 -11.24
N GLN A 169 -15.53 11.91 -10.95
CA GLN A 169 -15.37 10.93 -9.87
C GLN A 169 -14.18 10.00 -10.10
N LYS A 170 -13.93 9.60 -11.35
CA LYS A 170 -12.78 8.78 -11.73
C LYS A 170 -11.44 9.40 -11.32
N GLY A 171 -11.38 10.73 -11.19
CA GLY A 171 -10.15 11.44 -10.83
C GLY A 171 -9.58 10.98 -9.50
N TYR A 172 -10.42 10.72 -8.48
CA TYR A 172 -9.96 10.22 -7.18
C TYR A 172 -9.94 8.69 -7.08
N GLU A 173 -10.61 7.98 -8.00
CA GLU A 173 -10.57 6.50 -8.03
C GLU A 173 -9.24 5.94 -8.54
N GLU A 174 -8.46 6.76 -9.25
CA GLU A 174 -7.12 6.41 -9.76
C GLU A 174 -5.99 6.97 -8.87
N GLU A 175 -6.32 7.69 -7.79
CA GLU A 175 -5.35 8.30 -6.88
C GLU A 175 -4.72 7.30 -5.91
N SER A 176 -3.63 7.73 -5.28
CA SER A 176 -2.97 6.95 -4.23
C SER A 176 -3.95 6.57 -3.12
N TYR A 177 -3.78 5.36 -2.59
CA TYR A 177 -4.56 4.76 -1.50
C TYR A 177 -5.99 4.34 -1.87
N TRP A 178 -6.54 4.72 -3.04
CA TRP A 178 -7.90 4.35 -3.40
C TRP A 178 -8.09 2.83 -3.51
N ASP A 179 -7.16 2.16 -4.21
CA ASP A 179 -7.09 0.71 -4.41
C ASP A 179 -6.02 0.03 -3.54
N GLY A 180 -5.44 0.77 -2.58
CA GLY A 180 -4.35 0.31 -1.72
C GLY A 180 -2.94 0.45 -2.33
N LEU A 181 -2.79 1.07 -3.50
CA LEU A 181 -1.48 1.36 -4.11
C LEU A 181 -1.18 2.85 -4.16
N LEU A 182 0.08 3.20 -4.41
CA LEU A 182 0.49 4.55 -4.79
C LEU A 182 0.26 4.79 -6.28
N GLU A 183 -0.02 6.04 -6.64
CA GLU A 183 -0.20 6.45 -8.02
C GLU A 183 1.10 6.31 -8.84
N TYR A 184 0.93 6.03 -10.13
CA TYR A 184 2.01 6.02 -11.12
C TYR A 184 2.64 7.42 -11.31
N PRO A 185 3.86 7.53 -11.84
CA PRO A 185 4.45 8.82 -12.14
C PRO A 185 3.71 9.50 -13.29
N GLN A 186 3.39 10.78 -13.12
CA GLN A 186 2.77 11.62 -14.13
C GLN A 186 3.80 12.47 -14.87
N TYR A 187 3.52 12.77 -16.13
CA TYR A 187 4.36 13.58 -17.01
C TYR A 187 3.50 14.59 -17.75
N THR A 188 4.07 15.76 -18.02
CA THR A 188 3.43 16.80 -18.83
C THR A 188 4.45 17.43 -19.77
N ARG A 189 3.97 18.30 -20.67
CA ARG A 189 4.80 19.00 -21.65
C ARG A 189 5.85 19.86 -20.94
N PRO A 190 7.06 20.02 -21.52
CA PRO A 190 7.51 19.49 -22.83
C PRO A 190 7.93 18.01 -22.79
N GLU A 191 8.02 17.35 -23.96
CA GLU A 191 8.40 15.93 -24.07
C GLU A 191 9.82 15.63 -23.57
N VAL A 192 10.73 16.59 -23.66
CA VAL A 192 12.09 16.49 -23.12
C VAL A 192 12.36 17.72 -22.27
N TRP A 193 12.66 17.51 -20.99
CA TRP A 193 13.10 18.55 -20.06
C TRP A 193 14.49 18.19 -19.53
N GLU A 194 15.47 19.06 -19.74
CA GLU A 194 16.87 18.84 -19.33
C GLU A 194 17.47 17.49 -19.78
N GLY A 195 17.17 17.08 -21.02
CA GLY A 195 17.63 15.80 -21.56
C GLY A 195 16.90 14.56 -21.00
N ARG A 196 15.86 14.74 -20.18
CA ARG A 196 15.02 13.68 -19.64
C ARG A 196 13.73 13.60 -20.45
N ALA A 197 13.59 12.53 -21.23
CA ALA A 197 12.42 12.31 -22.05
C ALA A 197 11.25 11.71 -21.26
N VAL A 198 10.03 12.05 -21.65
CA VAL A 198 8.81 11.33 -21.25
C VAL A 198 8.89 9.88 -21.78
N PRO A 199 8.43 8.87 -21.02
CA PRO A 199 8.39 7.49 -21.50
C PRO A 199 7.65 7.35 -22.83
N GLU A 200 8.27 6.73 -23.82
CA GLU A 200 7.73 6.61 -25.19
C GLU A 200 6.31 6.01 -25.25
N VAL A 201 6.00 5.08 -24.33
CA VAL A 201 4.67 4.46 -24.23
C VAL A 201 3.55 5.48 -23.99
N LEU A 202 3.86 6.61 -23.34
CA LEU A 202 2.90 7.69 -23.06
C LEU A 202 2.69 8.62 -24.27
N LEU A 203 3.56 8.55 -25.28
CA LEU A 203 3.49 9.39 -26.49
C LEU A 203 2.67 8.73 -27.61
N GLY A 204 2.49 7.41 -27.57
CA GLY A 204 1.94 6.61 -28.67
C GLY A 204 0.41 6.46 -28.72
N GLY A 205 -0.34 7.04 -27.76
CA GLY A 205 -1.82 7.01 -27.72
C GLY A 205 -2.48 5.62 -27.54
N ASP A 206 -1.70 4.56 -27.41
CA ASP A 206 -2.19 3.19 -27.21
C ASP A 206 -2.66 3.01 -25.75
N HIS A 207 -3.94 3.26 -25.50
CA HIS A 207 -4.54 3.23 -24.16
C HIS A 207 -4.26 1.93 -23.40
N ALA A 208 -4.32 0.77 -24.07
CA ALA A 208 -4.06 -0.50 -23.42
C ALA A 208 -2.61 -0.64 -22.93
N LYS A 209 -1.64 -0.15 -23.71
CA LYS A 209 -0.23 -0.12 -23.28
C LYS A 209 0.01 0.91 -22.18
N ILE A 210 -0.64 2.07 -22.26
CA ILE A 210 -0.53 3.12 -21.25
C ILE A 210 -1.07 2.61 -19.91
N ASP A 211 -2.25 1.99 -19.89
CA ASP A 211 -2.87 1.45 -18.68
C ASP A 211 -2.04 0.32 -18.07
N ALA A 212 -1.50 -0.58 -18.91
CA ALA A 212 -0.59 -1.64 -18.46
C ALA A 212 0.68 -1.06 -17.81
N TRP A 213 1.26 -0.03 -18.43
CA TRP A 213 2.44 0.68 -17.90
C TRP A 213 2.12 1.41 -16.59
N ARG A 214 0.98 2.12 -16.51
CA ARG A 214 0.52 2.83 -15.31
C ARG A 214 0.38 1.87 -14.13
N GLY A 215 -0.30 0.75 -14.34
CA GLY A 215 -0.43 -0.29 -13.32
C GLY A 215 0.91 -0.88 -12.88
N GLU A 216 1.85 -1.10 -13.81
CA GLU A 216 3.19 -1.61 -13.47
C GLU A 216 4.00 -0.61 -12.65
N GLN A 217 3.96 0.67 -13.03
CA GLN A 217 4.65 1.73 -12.29
C GLN A 217 4.06 1.96 -10.91
N SER A 218 2.72 1.96 -10.78
CA SER A 218 2.03 2.04 -9.49
C SER A 218 2.48 0.92 -8.54
N ARG A 219 2.42 -0.35 -8.99
CA ARG A 219 2.87 -1.51 -8.19
C ARG A 219 4.35 -1.42 -7.84
N THR A 220 5.20 -1.03 -8.78
CA THR A 220 6.65 -0.89 -8.56
C THR A 220 6.95 0.22 -7.55
N ARG A 221 6.31 1.37 -7.68
CA ARG A 221 6.47 2.52 -6.78
C ARG A 221 6.00 2.19 -5.37
N THR A 222 4.84 1.54 -5.25
CA THR A 222 4.31 1.09 -3.95
C THR A 222 5.26 0.12 -3.29
N ARG A 223 5.71 -0.92 -4.00
CA ARG A 223 6.68 -1.89 -3.48
C ARG A 223 7.99 -1.24 -2.99
N LEU A 224 8.46 -0.18 -3.67
CA LEU A 224 9.71 0.49 -3.32
C LEU A 224 9.56 1.52 -2.18
N ARG A 225 8.43 2.24 -2.11
CA ARG A 225 8.25 3.38 -1.19
C ARG A 225 7.39 3.06 0.03
N ARG A 226 6.44 2.13 -0.11
CA ARG A 226 5.47 1.71 0.91
C ARG A 226 5.29 0.18 0.81
N PRO A 227 6.35 -0.61 1.07
CA PRO A 227 6.31 -2.07 0.90
C PRO A 227 5.18 -2.72 1.69
N GLU A 228 4.83 -2.19 2.85
CA GLU A 228 3.73 -2.67 3.69
C GLU A 228 2.35 -2.52 3.00
N LEU A 229 2.13 -1.45 2.23
CA LEU A 229 0.91 -1.30 1.43
C LEU A 229 0.87 -2.31 0.29
N TYR A 230 2.02 -2.56 -0.34
CA TYR A 230 2.12 -3.53 -1.41
C TYR A 230 1.88 -4.98 -0.92
N GLU A 231 2.35 -5.32 0.28
CA GLU A 231 2.11 -6.61 0.93
C GLU A 231 0.62 -6.81 1.26
N GLN A 232 -0.03 -5.78 1.83
CA GLN A 232 -1.48 -5.78 2.06
C GLN A 232 -2.25 -5.93 0.74
N TRP A 233 -1.87 -5.18 -0.29
CA TRP A 233 -2.47 -5.27 -1.62
C TRP A 233 -2.34 -6.68 -2.23
N CYS A 234 -1.17 -7.31 -2.10
CA CYS A 234 -0.96 -8.68 -2.56
C CYS A 234 -1.87 -9.69 -1.84
N THR A 235 -2.18 -9.44 -0.58
CA THR A 235 -3.07 -10.31 0.21
C THR A 235 -4.53 -10.13 -0.19
N SER A 236 -4.97 -8.89 -0.43
CA SER A 236 -6.36 -8.58 -0.83
C SER A 236 -6.64 -8.82 -2.31
N HIS A 237 -5.61 -8.98 -3.16
CA HIS A 237 -5.74 -9.18 -4.61
C HIS A 237 -5.16 -10.53 -5.07
N PRO A 238 -5.70 -11.67 -4.62
CA PRO A 238 -5.23 -12.99 -5.03
C PRO A 238 -5.39 -13.19 -6.54
N ILE A 239 -4.54 -14.03 -7.12
CA ILE A 239 -4.71 -14.52 -8.49
C ILE A 239 -5.80 -15.60 -8.43
N ALA A 240 -7.04 -15.18 -8.68
CA ALA A 240 -8.22 -16.06 -8.60
C ALA A 240 -8.14 -17.22 -9.60
N GLU A 241 -7.67 -16.95 -10.83
CA GLU A 241 -7.47 -17.97 -11.85
C GLU A 241 -6.06 -17.87 -12.44
N VAL A 242 -5.35 -19.00 -12.40
CA VAL A 242 -4.05 -19.12 -13.05
C VAL A 242 -4.27 -19.15 -14.57
N PRO A 243 -3.58 -18.31 -15.36
CA PRO A 243 -3.73 -18.32 -16.81
C PRO A 243 -3.48 -19.71 -17.40
N LYS A 244 -4.25 -20.10 -18.41
CA LYS A 244 -3.99 -21.36 -19.13
C LYS A 244 -2.69 -21.25 -19.94
N TRP A 245 -2.06 -22.40 -20.20
CA TRP A 245 -0.97 -22.49 -21.16
C TRP A 245 -1.45 -22.06 -22.54
N LYS A 246 -0.71 -21.17 -23.18
CA LYS A 246 -0.98 -20.69 -24.54
C LYS A 246 -0.49 -21.70 -25.57
N ARG A 247 -0.99 -21.59 -26.81
CA ARG A 247 -0.50 -22.42 -27.92
C ARG A 247 1.02 -22.23 -28.10
N GLY A 248 1.76 -23.34 -28.06
CA GLY A 248 3.21 -23.36 -28.19
C GLY A 248 3.97 -23.28 -26.86
N GLU A 249 3.27 -23.07 -25.74
CA GLU A 249 3.84 -23.22 -24.40
C GLU A 249 3.75 -24.68 -23.95
N ASN A 250 4.85 -25.23 -23.44
CA ASN A 250 4.92 -26.61 -22.96
C ASN A 250 5.80 -26.73 -21.73
N VAL A 251 5.43 -27.60 -20.79
CA VAL A 251 6.27 -28.00 -19.66
C VAL A 251 6.63 -29.48 -19.80
N ARG A 252 7.92 -29.82 -19.74
CA ARG A 252 8.41 -31.20 -19.89
C ARG A 252 9.39 -31.56 -18.79
N LEU A 253 9.41 -32.84 -18.41
CA LEU A 253 10.39 -33.39 -17.47
C LEU A 253 11.79 -33.36 -18.10
N VAL A 254 12.78 -32.86 -17.36
CA VAL A 254 14.19 -32.83 -17.76
C VAL A 254 14.78 -34.25 -17.69
N LYS A 255 15.14 -34.81 -18.85
CA LYS A 255 15.66 -36.18 -18.99
C LYS A 255 16.94 -36.26 -19.79
N THR A 256 17.05 -35.53 -20.90
CA THR A 256 18.18 -35.61 -21.82
C THR A 256 19.30 -34.66 -21.41
N ALA A 257 20.52 -34.92 -21.87
CA ALA A 257 21.67 -34.05 -21.61
C ALA A 257 21.42 -32.61 -22.10
N GLU A 258 20.77 -32.45 -23.25
CA GLU A 258 20.39 -31.14 -23.81
C GLU A 258 19.40 -30.40 -22.90
N GLN A 259 18.39 -31.09 -22.36
CA GLN A 259 17.43 -30.49 -21.42
C GLN A 259 18.10 -30.09 -20.10
N PHE A 260 19.06 -30.89 -19.63
CA PHE A 260 19.85 -30.56 -18.45
C PHE A 260 20.72 -29.31 -18.68
N ALA A 261 21.35 -29.20 -19.86
CA ALA A 261 22.11 -28.02 -20.23
C ALA A 261 21.21 -26.76 -20.29
N ALA A 262 20.02 -26.87 -20.91
CA ALA A 262 19.05 -25.78 -20.96
C ALA A 262 18.55 -25.35 -19.56
N ALA A 263 18.27 -26.31 -18.68
CA ALA A 263 17.89 -26.03 -17.30
C ALA A 263 19.05 -25.38 -16.52
N ALA A 264 20.29 -25.86 -16.68
CA ALA A 264 21.46 -25.29 -16.03
C ALA A 264 21.69 -23.81 -16.43
N LYS A 265 21.43 -23.48 -17.70
CA LYS A 265 21.47 -22.09 -18.19
C LYS A 265 20.43 -21.21 -17.49
N LEU A 266 19.18 -21.65 -17.45
CA LEU A 266 18.11 -20.92 -16.76
C LEU A 266 18.39 -20.76 -15.26
N PHE A 267 18.97 -21.78 -14.65
CA PHE A 267 19.38 -21.76 -13.25
C PHE A 267 20.48 -20.71 -13.03
N ALA A 268 21.53 -20.70 -13.85
CA ALA A 268 22.59 -19.71 -13.78
C ALA A 268 22.05 -18.27 -13.91
N GLU A 269 21.29 -18.00 -14.97
CA GLU A 269 20.67 -16.68 -15.20
C GLU A 269 19.76 -16.27 -14.04
N GLY A 270 18.94 -17.20 -13.56
CA GLY A 270 18.01 -16.99 -12.45
C GLY A 270 18.73 -16.66 -11.14
N ARG A 271 19.78 -17.41 -10.79
CA ARG A 271 20.55 -17.18 -9.56
C ARG A 271 21.37 -15.91 -9.62
N GLN A 272 21.97 -15.59 -10.77
CA GLN A 272 22.64 -14.30 -10.97
C GLN A 272 21.67 -13.13 -10.70
N ALA A 273 20.46 -13.19 -11.26
CA ALA A 273 19.46 -12.15 -11.05
C ALA A 273 19.00 -12.04 -9.59
N VAL A 274 18.82 -13.18 -8.90
CA VAL A 274 18.41 -13.21 -7.48
C VAL A 274 19.53 -12.72 -6.54
N CYS A 275 20.79 -12.99 -6.89
CA CYS A 275 21.94 -12.60 -6.08
C CYS A 275 22.44 -11.17 -6.34
N ALA A 276 22.09 -10.56 -7.48
CA ALA A 276 22.64 -9.27 -7.94
C ALA A 276 22.59 -8.14 -6.89
N ASP A 277 21.51 -8.06 -6.11
CA ASP A 277 21.31 -6.98 -5.12
C ASP A 277 21.95 -7.27 -3.75
N ASN A 278 22.36 -8.52 -3.48
CA ASN A 278 22.79 -8.96 -2.14
C ASN A 278 24.19 -9.58 -2.10
N TRP A 279 24.81 -9.85 -3.25
CA TRP A 279 26.17 -10.39 -3.39
C TRP A 279 27.05 -9.49 -4.26
N THR A 280 28.36 -9.70 -4.19
CA THR A 280 29.33 -8.98 -5.03
C THR A 280 29.18 -9.35 -6.51
N PRO A 281 29.49 -8.42 -7.44
CA PRO A 281 29.51 -8.73 -8.87
C PRO A 281 30.44 -9.89 -9.23
N GLU A 282 31.54 -10.07 -8.51
CA GLU A 282 32.49 -11.19 -8.68
C GLU A 282 31.84 -12.52 -8.35
N TYR A 283 31.09 -12.59 -7.23
CA TYR A 283 30.36 -13.80 -6.85
C TYR A 283 29.30 -14.14 -7.89
N CYS A 284 28.51 -13.16 -8.32
CA CYS A 284 27.48 -13.38 -9.33
C CYS A 284 28.08 -13.89 -10.65
N ARG A 285 29.24 -13.35 -11.09
CA ARG A 285 29.94 -13.85 -12.29
C ARG A 285 30.46 -15.29 -12.14
N ALA A 286 30.73 -15.73 -10.93
CA ALA A 286 31.18 -17.11 -10.67
C ALA A 286 30.04 -18.14 -10.77
N LEU A 287 28.78 -17.72 -10.73
CA LEU A 287 27.59 -18.57 -10.87
C LEU A 287 27.43 -18.98 -12.34
N THR A 288 27.93 -20.16 -12.71
CA THR A 288 28.07 -20.57 -14.13
C THR A 288 27.25 -21.80 -14.48
N GLU A 289 26.90 -21.94 -15.77
CA GLU A 289 26.12 -23.08 -16.26
C GLU A 289 26.74 -24.45 -15.91
N PRO A 290 28.07 -24.69 -16.02
CA PRO A 290 28.65 -25.99 -15.68
C PRO A 290 28.48 -26.37 -14.20
N GLN A 291 28.53 -25.39 -13.29
CA GLN A 291 28.31 -25.63 -11.86
C GLN A 291 26.86 -26.05 -11.59
N PHE A 292 25.89 -25.35 -12.17
CA PHE A 292 24.47 -25.69 -11.98
C PHE A 292 24.08 -26.97 -12.72
N LEU A 293 24.76 -27.32 -13.81
CA LEU A 293 24.59 -28.62 -14.45
C LEU A 293 24.97 -29.76 -13.48
N LEU A 294 26.11 -29.64 -12.81
CA LEU A 294 26.54 -30.61 -11.80
C LEU A 294 25.55 -30.66 -10.62
N GLN A 295 25.10 -29.50 -10.14
CA GLN A 295 24.11 -29.42 -9.06
C GLN A 295 22.79 -30.12 -9.44
N LEU A 296 22.25 -29.86 -10.63
CA LEU A 296 21.01 -30.51 -11.10
C LEU A 296 21.16 -32.04 -11.21
N GLN A 297 22.34 -32.53 -11.59
CA GLN A 297 22.61 -33.97 -11.63
C GLN A 297 22.64 -34.59 -10.22
N GLN A 298 23.24 -33.89 -9.25
CA GLN A 298 23.27 -34.31 -7.85
C GLN A 298 21.87 -34.28 -7.22
N GLU A 299 21.10 -33.23 -7.47
CA GLU A 299 19.71 -33.10 -7.00
C GLU A 299 18.83 -34.21 -7.57
N LYS A 300 18.98 -34.54 -8.86
CA LYS A 300 18.29 -35.69 -9.46
C LYS A 300 18.67 -37.01 -8.78
N ALA A 301 19.94 -37.23 -8.47
CA ALA A 301 20.37 -38.42 -7.73
C ALA A 301 19.79 -38.45 -6.30
N ALA A 302 19.56 -37.29 -5.69
CA ALA A 302 18.87 -37.13 -4.41
C ALA A 302 17.33 -37.22 -4.50
N GLY A 303 16.78 -37.46 -5.69
CA GLY A 303 15.34 -37.68 -5.91
C GLY A 303 14.54 -36.42 -6.28
N TRP A 304 15.18 -35.30 -6.60
CA TRP A 304 14.51 -34.13 -7.15
C TRP A 304 14.10 -34.33 -8.60
N VAL A 305 12.98 -33.73 -8.97
CA VAL A 305 12.40 -33.80 -10.32
C VAL A 305 12.33 -32.40 -10.89
N CYS A 306 13.08 -32.13 -11.95
CA CYS A 306 13.13 -30.83 -12.60
C CYS A 306 12.33 -30.80 -13.90
N TYR A 307 11.60 -29.71 -14.12
CA TYR A 307 10.77 -29.46 -15.28
C TYR A 307 11.23 -28.21 -16.02
N LEU A 308 11.16 -28.27 -17.34
CA LEU A 308 11.54 -27.19 -18.25
C LEU A 308 10.31 -26.69 -18.98
N HIS A 309 10.06 -25.39 -18.89
CA HIS A 309 9.08 -24.69 -19.70
C HIS A 309 9.74 -24.16 -20.98
N THR A 310 8.99 -24.25 -22.07
CA THR A 310 9.40 -23.76 -23.39
C THR A 310 8.26 -23.01 -24.06
N THR A 311 8.58 -21.93 -24.77
CA THR A 311 7.67 -21.23 -25.68
C THR A 311 8.16 -21.40 -27.11
N LYS A 312 7.39 -22.07 -27.97
CA LYS A 312 7.80 -22.43 -29.35
C LYS A 312 9.17 -23.12 -29.36
N ASP A 313 9.31 -24.10 -28.47
CA ASP A 313 10.52 -24.91 -28.24
C ASP A 313 11.76 -24.15 -27.72
N VAL A 314 11.63 -22.85 -27.40
CA VAL A 314 12.69 -22.07 -26.74
C VAL A 314 12.53 -22.17 -25.21
N PRO A 315 13.52 -22.69 -24.47
CA PRO A 315 13.48 -22.72 -23.01
C PRO A 315 13.47 -21.33 -22.41
N ASP A 316 12.50 -21.07 -21.54
CA ASP A 316 12.29 -19.74 -20.94
C ASP A 316 11.83 -19.78 -19.47
N GLY A 317 11.67 -20.98 -18.89
CA GLY A 317 11.50 -21.16 -17.46
C GLY A 317 11.77 -22.58 -16.98
N MET A 318 12.00 -22.74 -15.68
CA MET A 318 12.21 -24.03 -15.03
C MET A 318 11.62 -24.04 -13.61
N VAL A 319 11.40 -25.24 -13.09
CA VAL A 319 11.03 -25.47 -11.68
C VAL A 319 11.43 -26.89 -11.27
N CYS A 320 11.90 -27.07 -10.05
CA CYS A 320 12.22 -28.38 -9.49
C CYS A 320 11.33 -28.68 -8.29
N VAL A 321 10.94 -29.95 -8.13
CA VAL A 321 10.10 -30.40 -7.02
C VAL A 321 10.69 -31.65 -6.37
N SER A 322 10.55 -31.74 -5.05
CA SER A 322 10.84 -32.94 -4.27
C SER A 322 9.53 -33.58 -3.84
N HIS A 323 9.14 -34.68 -4.50
CA HIS A 323 7.93 -35.43 -4.14
C HIS A 323 8.01 -36.02 -2.73
N LYS A 324 9.22 -36.38 -2.27
CA LYS A 324 9.44 -36.90 -0.93
C LYS A 324 9.26 -35.83 0.15
N ALA A 325 9.80 -34.62 -0.08
CA ALA A 325 9.80 -33.54 0.91
C ALA A 325 8.61 -32.58 0.80
N GLY A 326 7.83 -32.64 -0.29
CA GLY A 326 6.77 -31.66 -0.55
C GLY A 326 7.32 -30.26 -0.80
N HIS A 327 8.49 -30.16 -1.43
CA HIS A 327 9.24 -28.90 -1.58
C HIS A 327 9.36 -28.50 -3.05
N ILE A 328 9.14 -27.21 -3.35
CA ILE A 328 9.37 -26.58 -4.64
C ILE A 328 10.61 -25.66 -4.56
N GLU A 329 11.54 -25.82 -5.50
CA GLU A 329 12.72 -24.96 -5.64
C GLU A 329 13.00 -24.60 -7.11
N HIS A 330 13.98 -23.71 -7.29
CA HIS A 330 14.53 -23.33 -8.60
C HIS A 330 13.47 -22.84 -9.61
N LEU A 331 12.44 -22.13 -9.14
CA LEU A 331 11.47 -21.48 -10.02
C LEU A 331 12.11 -20.25 -10.65
N PHE A 332 12.57 -20.40 -11.90
CA PHE A 332 13.20 -19.33 -12.67
C PHE A 332 12.46 -19.11 -13.98
N VAL A 333 12.35 -17.83 -14.37
CA VAL A 333 11.80 -17.38 -15.65
C VAL A 333 12.73 -16.33 -16.21
N THR A 334 13.11 -16.49 -17.48
CA THR A 334 13.99 -15.55 -18.19
C THR A 334 13.42 -14.15 -18.17
N GLU A 335 14.30 -13.14 -18.21
CA GLU A 335 13.88 -11.74 -18.17
C GLU A 335 12.87 -11.40 -19.28
N LYS A 336 13.13 -11.87 -20.51
CA LYS A 336 12.25 -11.67 -21.68
C LYS A 336 10.87 -12.30 -21.52
N ALA A 337 10.75 -13.34 -20.70
CA ALA A 337 9.50 -14.07 -20.48
C ALA A 337 8.73 -13.59 -19.23
N ARG A 338 9.33 -12.75 -18.38
CA ARG A 338 8.66 -12.17 -17.21
C ARG A 338 7.48 -11.29 -17.65
N GLY A 339 6.43 -11.28 -16.82
CA GLY A 339 5.18 -10.54 -17.13
C GLY A 339 4.17 -11.33 -17.96
N ASN A 340 4.57 -12.42 -18.63
CA ASN A 340 3.67 -13.26 -19.44
C ASN A 340 2.88 -14.31 -18.63
N GLY A 341 2.89 -14.22 -17.30
CA GLY A 341 2.21 -15.17 -16.40
C GLY A 341 2.89 -16.53 -16.25
N ILE A 342 4.05 -16.78 -16.88
CA ILE A 342 4.75 -18.08 -16.84
C ILE A 342 5.11 -18.49 -15.41
N GLY A 343 5.56 -17.56 -14.56
CA GLY A 343 5.88 -17.86 -13.16
C GLY A 343 4.68 -18.39 -12.36
N ALA A 344 3.50 -17.79 -12.54
CA ALA A 344 2.27 -18.26 -11.90
C ALA A 344 1.88 -19.66 -12.38
N LYS A 345 1.96 -19.90 -13.69
CA LYS A 345 1.66 -21.19 -14.32
C LYS A 345 2.63 -22.28 -13.87
N LEU A 346 3.93 -21.99 -13.78
CA LEU A 346 4.94 -22.93 -13.30
C LEU A 346 4.77 -23.25 -11.82
N LEU A 347 4.43 -22.26 -11.00
CA LEU A 347 4.17 -22.48 -9.57
C LEU A 347 2.95 -23.38 -9.34
N ASP A 348 1.83 -23.10 -10.02
CA ASP A 348 0.65 -23.96 -9.93
C ASP A 348 0.90 -25.36 -10.49
N PHE A 349 1.64 -25.46 -11.61
CA PHE A 349 2.08 -26.74 -12.14
C PHE A 349 2.90 -27.53 -11.12
N ALA A 350 3.89 -26.91 -10.49
CA ALA A 350 4.76 -27.54 -9.50
C ALA A 350 3.97 -27.98 -8.25
N ARG A 351 3.05 -27.15 -7.77
CA ARG A 351 2.11 -27.51 -6.69
C ARG A 351 1.29 -28.75 -7.06
N LYS A 352 0.70 -28.79 -8.27
CA LYS A 352 -0.08 -29.94 -8.78
C LYS A 352 0.76 -31.21 -8.97
N LYS A 353 2.09 -31.12 -9.02
CA LYS A 353 2.99 -32.28 -9.00
C LYS A 353 3.21 -32.84 -7.60
N LEU A 354 2.72 -32.18 -6.55
CA LEU A 354 2.83 -32.62 -5.16
C LEU A 354 1.44 -32.94 -4.57
N PRO A 355 0.61 -33.80 -5.20
CA PRO A 355 -0.77 -34.04 -4.74
C PRO A 355 -0.83 -34.68 -3.34
N GLU A 356 0.20 -35.43 -2.95
CA GLU A 356 0.33 -36.06 -1.62
C GLU A 356 0.60 -35.05 -0.49
N HIS A 357 0.95 -33.81 -0.83
CA HIS A 357 1.26 -32.76 0.13
C HIS A 357 0.16 -31.70 0.07
N ALA A 358 -0.68 -31.65 1.10
CA ALA A 358 -1.71 -30.62 1.23
C ALA A 358 -1.11 -29.21 1.32
N HIS A 359 0.01 -29.09 2.02
CA HIS A 359 0.69 -27.82 2.31
C HIS A 359 2.17 -27.88 1.90
N PRO A 360 2.46 -27.98 0.59
CA PRO A 360 3.84 -27.96 0.11
C PRO A 360 4.51 -26.65 0.52
N VAL A 361 5.84 -26.70 0.60
CA VAL A 361 6.69 -25.55 0.92
C VAL A 361 7.50 -25.12 -0.29
N LEU A 362 7.93 -23.87 -0.30
CA LEU A 362 8.94 -23.34 -1.20
C LEU A 362 9.90 -22.44 -0.43
N SER A 363 11.12 -22.30 -0.95
CA SER A 363 12.13 -21.41 -0.39
C SER A 363 12.33 -20.18 -1.27
N VAL A 364 12.49 -19.01 -0.65
CA VAL A 364 12.70 -17.73 -1.34
C VAL A 364 13.60 -16.83 -0.51
N LEU A 365 14.44 -16.02 -1.16
CA LEU A 365 15.16 -14.98 -0.42
C LEU A 365 14.17 -13.92 0.07
N ASN A 366 14.28 -13.51 1.33
CA ASN A 366 13.43 -12.47 1.92
C ASN A 366 13.55 -11.11 1.19
N THR A 367 14.65 -10.89 0.46
CA THR A 367 14.87 -9.71 -0.37
C THR A 367 14.25 -9.83 -1.78
N ASN A 368 13.82 -11.02 -2.20
CA ASN A 368 13.15 -11.22 -3.50
C ASN A 368 11.65 -10.91 -3.39
N THR A 369 11.35 -9.63 -3.15
CA THR A 369 10.00 -9.11 -2.93
C THR A 369 9.05 -9.37 -4.10
N ARG A 370 9.57 -9.44 -5.34
CA ARG A 370 8.77 -9.76 -6.54
C ARG A 370 8.26 -11.21 -6.52
N ALA A 371 9.12 -12.16 -6.12
CA ALA A 371 8.73 -13.56 -6.00
C ALA A 371 7.75 -13.76 -4.84
N ILE A 372 8.05 -13.19 -3.67
CA ILE A 372 7.17 -13.22 -2.49
C ILE A 372 5.78 -12.69 -2.85
N ALA A 373 5.69 -11.53 -3.52
CA ALA A 373 4.41 -10.97 -3.94
C ALA A 373 3.61 -11.89 -4.87
N LEU A 374 4.27 -12.54 -5.83
CA LEU A 374 3.60 -13.55 -6.68
C LEU A 374 3.10 -14.73 -5.84
N TYR A 375 3.92 -15.23 -4.91
CA TYR A 375 3.61 -16.39 -4.08
C TYR A 375 2.45 -16.07 -3.12
N THR A 376 2.46 -14.91 -2.46
CA THR A 376 1.37 -14.43 -1.62
C THR A 376 0.06 -14.38 -2.40
N ARG A 377 0.06 -13.76 -3.58
CA ARG A 377 -1.13 -13.69 -4.44
C ARG A 377 -1.60 -15.07 -4.94
N MET A 378 -0.73 -16.06 -4.97
CA MET A 378 -1.00 -17.44 -5.34
C MET A 378 -1.42 -18.31 -4.15
N GLY A 379 -1.62 -17.74 -2.95
CA GLY A 379 -2.07 -18.45 -1.75
C GLY A 379 -0.95 -19.06 -0.90
N TRP A 380 0.30 -18.59 -1.05
CA TRP A 380 1.43 -19.01 -0.22
C TRP A 380 1.66 -18.00 0.90
N GLN A 381 1.98 -18.47 2.10
CA GLN A 381 2.20 -17.64 3.28
C GLN A 381 3.58 -17.90 3.87
N LEU A 382 4.26 -16.86 4.35
CA LEU A 382 5.49 -17.04 5.14
C LEU A 382 5.17 -17.87 6.38
N ASP A 383 5.90 -18.95 6.62
CA ASP A 383 5.68 -19.81 7.80
C ASP A 383 6.57 -19.44 9.00
N GLY A 384 7.31 -18.33 8.88
CA GLY A 384 8.21 -17.82 9.91
C GLY A 384 9.56 -18.56 9.98
N SER A 385 9.76 -19.62 9.19
CA SER A 385 11.02 -20.35 9.18
C SER A 385 12.07 -19.68 8.30
N THR A 386 13.29 -19.61 8.84
CA THR A 386 14.50 -19.19 8.11
C THR A 386 15.40 -20.40 7.99
N SER A 387 15.63 -20.87 6.76
CA SER A 387 16.48 -22.02 6.52
C SER A 387 17.98 -21.67 6.54
N LEU A 388 18.32 -20.44 6.14
CA LEU A 388 19.71 -19.96 6.11
C LEU A 388 19.77 -18.44 6.18
N GLU A 389 20.66 -17.90 7.02
CA GLU A 389 21.00 -16.47 7.03
C GLU A 389 22.33 -16.20 6.34
N PHE A 390 22.37 -15.10 5.60
CA PHE A 390 23.56 -14.59 4.92
C PHE A 390 23.90 -13.23 5.52
N ASP A 391 24.91 -13.19 6.40
CA ASP A 391 25.43 -11.97 7.01
C ASP A 391 26.77 -11.57 6.36
N PRO A 392 26.94 -10.32 5.89
CA PRO A 392 28.23 -9.81 5.39
C PRO A 392 29.42 -10.04 6.34
N LYS A 393 29.17 -10.11 7.65
CA LYS A 393 30.20 -10.39 8.66
C LYS A 393 30.71 -11.83 8.60
N GLN A 394 29.89 -12.77 8.12
CA GLN A 394 30.21 -14.20 8.02
C GLN A 394 30.60 -14.60 6.59
N TYR A 395 30.03 -13.93 5.59
CA TYR A 395 30.19 -14.25 4.18
C TYR A 395 30.75 -13.04 3.43
N PRO A 396 32.06 -12.99 3.12
CA PRO A 396 32.70 -11.82 2.50
C PRO A 396 32.14 -11.41 1.12
N THR A 397 31.44 -12.33 0.44
CA THR A 397 30.81 -12.07 -0.85
C THR A 397 29.38 -11.51 -0.73
N VAL A 398 28.80 -11.48 0.47
CA VAL A 398 27.47 -10.93 0.73
C VAL A 398 27.62 -9.44 1.02
N THR A 399 26.92 -8.60 0.25
CA THR A 399 26.97 -7.14 0.39
C THR A 399 25.87 -6.61 1.30
N ARG A 400 24.76 -7.34 1.43
CA ARG A 400 23.60 -6.98 2.25
C ARG A 400 23.08 -8.19 3.01
N LYS A 401 22.78 -8.03 4.30
CA LYS A 401 22.17 -9.09 5.10
C LYS A 401 20.84 -9.53 4.47
N CYS A 402 20.71 -10.83 4.22
CA CYS A 402 19.49 -11.45 3.69
C CYS A 402 19.34 -12.87 4.24
N ALA A 403 18.18 -13.48 4.02
CA ALA A 403 17.85 -14.80 4.53
C ALA A 403 17.03 -15.59 3.51
N LEU A 404 17.27 -16.90 3.45
CA LEU A 404 16.41 -17.85 2.76
C LEU A 404 15.27 -18.22 3.72
N VAL A 405 14.05 -17.81 3.37
CA VAL A 405 12.83 -18.03 4.16
C VAL A 405 11.92 -19.01 3.44
N GLN A 406 11.07 -19.71 4.20
CA GLN A 406 10.09 -20.62 3.61
C GLN A 406 8.70 -19.99 3.53
N MET A 407 7.98 -20.35 2.47
CA MET A 407 6.56 -20.11 2.32
C MET A 407 5.82 -21.43 2.18
N ARG A 408 4.66 -21.52 2.81
CA ARG A 408 3.78 -22.68 2.81
C ARG A 408 2.50 -22.36 2.06
N TYR A 409 2.03 -23.29 1.24
CA TYR A 409 0.75 -23.13 0.56
C TYR A 409 -0.40 -23.26 1.56
N ALA A 410 -1.24 -22.23 1.64
CA ALA A 410 -2.38 -22.13 2.56
C ALA A 410 -3.73 -22.33 1.86
N GLY A 411 -3.73 -22.60 0.55
CA GLY A 411 -4.98 -22.84 -0.19
C GLY A 411 -5.71 -24.08 0.31
N SER A 412 -7.04 -24.04 0.29
CA SER A 412 -7.88 -25.20 0.60
C SER A 412 -7.48 -26.37 -0.30
N VAL A 413 -7.26 -27.53 0.30
CA VAL A 413 -7.23 -28.80 -0.42
C VAL A 413 -8.51 -28.83 -1.26
N GLN A 414 -8.38 -28.83 -2.59
CA GLN A 414 -9.53 -29.15 -3.43
C GLN A 414 -9.90 -30.58 -3.06
N GLU A 415 -10.99 -30.76 -2.31
CA GLU A 415 -11.63 -32.05 -2.04
C GLU A 415 -12.00 -32.76 -3.36
#